data_AF-A0ABD0N3U5-F1
#
_entry.id   AF-A0ABD0N3U5-F1
#
_cell.length_a   1.000
_cell.length_b   1.000
_cell.length_c   1.000
_cell.angle_alpha   90.00
_cell.angle_beta   90.00
_cell.angle_gamma   90.00
#
_symmetry.space_group_name_H-M   'P 1'
#
loop_
_entity.id
_entity.type
_entity.pdbx_description
1 polymer ?
#
loop_
_entity_poly.entity_id
_entity_poly.type
_entity_poly.pdbx_seq_one_letter_code
_entity_poly.pdbx_strand_id
1 'polypeptide(L)' 'SIDWAYKNGIPYAFAFELRDTGYFGFLLPEALINPTCTETMRAVKTIASGLLKKCTK' A
#
# COMPACT_ATOMS: atom_id res chain seq x y z
N SER A 1 -1.72 0.61 -14.19
CA SER A 1 -2.47 1.01 -12.99
C SER A 1 -3.15 -0.20 -12.38
N ILE A 2 -3.89 -0.03 -11.28
CA ILE A 2 -4.64 -1.11 -10.62
C ILE A 2 -5.69 -1.75 -11.54
N ASP A 3 -6.40 -0.95 -12.35
CA ASP A 3 -7.45 -1.45 -13.25
C ASP A 3 -6.89 -2.35 -14.34
N TRP A 4 -5.78 -1.95 -14.94
CA TRP A 4 -5.12 -2.76 -15.96
C TRP A 4 -4.61 -4.08 -15.35
N ALA A 5 -3.96 -4.03 -14.19
CA ALA A 5 -3.45 -5.24 -13.53
C ALA A 5 -4.59 -6.21 -13.19
N TYR A 6 -5.69 -5.71 -12.64
CA TYR A 6 -6.86 -6.51 -12.32
C TYR A 6 -7.49 -7.14 -13.56
N LYS A 7 -7.66 -6.36 -14.64
CA LYS A 7 -8.18 -6.85 -15.93
C LYS A 7 -7.28 -7.89 -16.61
N ASN A 8 -5.99 -7.92 -16.29
CA ASN A 8 -5.00 -8.86 -16.83
C ASN A 8 -4.68 -10.03 -15.89
N GLY A 9 -5.60 -10.35 -14.96
CA GLY A 9 -5.49 -11.57 -14.15
C GLY A 9 -4.64 -11.45 -12.89
N ILE A 10 -4.35 -10.24 -12.41
CA ILE A 10 -3.76 -10.02 -11.07
C ILE A 10 -4.91 -9.69 -10.10
N PRO A 11 -5.46 -10.67 -9.36
CA PRO A 11 -6.70 -10.50 -8.58
C PRO A 11 -6.53 -9.62 -7.33
N TYR A 12 -5.29 -9.36 -6.92
CA TYR A 12 -4.95 -8.56 -5.74
C TYR A 12 -4.14 -7.35 -6.17
N ALA A 13 -4.83 -6.29 -6.60
CA ALA A 13 -4.23 -5.02 -7.01
C ALA A 13 -4.74 -3.89 -6.10
N PHE A 14 -3.83 -3.09 -5.54
CA PHE A 14 -4.15 -2.03 -4.58
C PHE A 14 -3.42 -0.74 -4.96
N ALA A 15 -4.08 0.40 -4.74
CA ALA A 15 -3.47 1.72 -4.79
C ALA A 15 -3.47 2.29 -3.37
N PHE A 16 -2.32 2.79 -2.92
CA PHE A 16 -2.17 3.42 -1.63
C PHE A 16 -2.02 4.93 -1.83
N GLU A 17 -2.99 5.68 -1.32
CA GLU A 17 -2.84 7.12 -1.07
C GLU A 17 -2.36 7.27 0.38
N LEU A 18 -1.17 7.83 0.56
CA LEU A 18 -0.52 7.89 1.87
C LEU A 18 -0.88 9.18 2.60
N ARG A 19 -0.10 9.52 3.64
CA ARG A 19 -0.28 10.76 4.37
C ARG A 19 -0.01 11.98 3.47
N ASP A 20 -0.60 13.13 3.73
CA ASP A 20 -1.65 13.41 4.73
C ASP A 20 -3.03 13.58 4.05
N THR A 21 -3.98 14.21 4.74
CA THR A 21 -5.32 14.48 4.21
C THR A 21 -5.47 15.89 3.64
N GLY A 22 -4.37 16.53 3.22
CA GLY A 22 -4.39 17.81 2.52
C GLY A 22 -3.86 19.01 3.30
N TYR A 23 -3.23 18.83 4.46
CA TYR A 23 -2.59 19.95 5.17
C TYR A 23 -1.25 20.31 4.54
N PHE A 24 -0.37 19.33 4.39
CA PHE A 24 0.87 19.43 3.62
C PHE A 24 0.71 18.90 2.19
N GLY A 25 -0.19 17.93 1.97
CA GLY A 25 -0.43 17.31 0.67
C GLY A 25 0.86 16.74 0.08
N PHE A 26 1.18 17.13 -1.15
CA PHE A 26 2.38 16.66 -1.85
C PHE A 26 3.70 17.14 -1.20
N LEU A 27 3.66 18.18 -0.36
CA LEU A 27 4.84 18.75 0.30
C LEU A 27 4.96 18.25 1.75
N LEU A 28 4.74 16.95 1.96
CA LEU A 28 4.83 16.31 3.26
C LEU A 28 6.24 16.48 3.87
N PRO A 29 6.37 16.96 5.12
CA PRO A 29 7.67 17.16 5.77
C PRO A 29 8.51 15.88 5.87
N GLU A 30 9.84 16.02 5.78
CA GLU A 30 10.80 14.93 5.89
C GLU A 30 10.65 14.12 7.18
N ALA A 31 10.32 14.79 8.29
CA ALA A 31 10.07 14.16 9.58
C ALA A 31 8.92 13.12 9.56
N LEU A 32 8.01 13.20 8.58
CA LEU A 32 6.90 12.27 8.41
C LEU A 32 7.19 11.12 7.44
N ILE A 33 8.36 11.07 6.80
CA ILE A 33 8.75 9.97 5.91
C ILE A 33 8.81 8.66 6.69
N ASN A 34 9.62 8.60 7.75
CA ASN A 34 9.80 7.37 8.53
C ASN A 34 8.48 6.86 9.16
N PRO A 35 7.64 7.71 9.79
CA PRO A 35 6.31 7.30 10.26
C PRO A 35 5.43 6.72 9.16
N THR A 36 5.34 7.39 8.01
CA THR A 36 4.52 6.95 6.87
C THR A 36 5.01 5.61 6.32
N CYS A 37 6.31 5.46 6.07
CA CYS A 37 6.87 4.21 5.57
C CYS A 37 6.67 3.05 6.57
N THR A 38 6.80 3.30 7.87
CA THR A 38 6.66 2.27 8.91
C THR A 38 5.25 1.69 8.95
N GLU A 39 4.22 2.54 8.91
CA GLU A 39 2.83 2.07 8.91
C GLU A 39 2.44 1.44 7.57
N THR A 40 2.87 2.01 6.44
CA THR A 40 2.60 1.43 5.11
C THR A 40 3.24 0.05 4.97
N MET A 41 4.47 -0.13 5.43
CA MET A 41 5.16 -1.42 5.37
C MET A 41 4.44 -2.48 6.22
N ARG A 42 3.82 -2.09 7.35
CA ARG A 42 2.99 -3.00 8.15
C ARG A 42 1.76 -3.47 7.37
N ALA A 43 1.11 -2.57 6.62
CA ALA A 43 -0.02 -2.92 5.76
C ALA A 43 0.42 -3.89 4.64
N VAL A 44 1.52 -3.60 3.94
CA VAL A 44 2.08 -4.45 2.88
C VAL A 44 2.42 -5.85 3.41
N LYS A 45 3.11 -5.94 4.56
CA LYS A 45 3.42 -7.24 5.20
C LYS A 45 2.17 -8.04 5.53
N THR A 46 1.11 -7.38 5.99
CA THR A 46 -0.16 -8.01 6.31
C THR A 46 -0.83 -8.58 5.06
N ILE A 47 -0.88 -7.80 3.98
CA ILE A 47 -1.42 -8.25 2.69
C ILE A 47 -0.61 -9.45 2.18
N ALA A 48 0.71 -9.32 2.10
CA ALA A 48 1.59 -10.38 1.61
C ALA A 48 1.43 -11.68 2.42
N SER A 49 1.46 -11.59 3.74
CA SER A 49 1.27 -12.75 4.63
C SER A 49 -0.11 -13.37 4.48
N GLY A 50 -1.15 -12.56 4.30
CA GLY A 50 -2.51 -13.03 4.04
C GLY A 50 -2.63 -13.78 2.71
N LEU A 51 -1.96 -13.29 1.66
CA LEU A 51 -1.93 -13.94 0.35
C LEU A 51 -1.12 -15.23 0.36
N LEU A 52 0.04 -15.26 1.02
CA LEU A 52 0.84 -16.47 1.17
C LEU A 52 0.03 -17.62 1.79
N LYS A 53 -0.74 -17.33 2.86
CA LYS A 53 -1.64 -18.31 3.49
C LYS A 53 -2.74 -18.83 2.57
N LYS A 54 -3.17 -18.05 1.56
CA LYS A 54 -4.16 -18.49 0.56
C LYS A 54 -3.55 -19.37 -0.53
N CYS A 55 -2.26 -19.19 -0.84
CA CYS A 55 -1.57 -19.98 -1.87
C CYS A 55 -1.10 -21.35 -1.37
N THR A 56 -0.88 -21.52 -0.06
CA THR A 56 -0.46 -22.81 0.53
C THR A 56 -1.64 -23.71 0.90
N LYS A 57 -2.87 -23.35 0.52
CA LYS A 57 -4.06 -24.19 0.60
C LYS A 57 -4.44 -24.66 -0.80
#